data_AF-A0A346IRJ4-F1
#
_entry.id   AF-A0A346IRJ4-F1
#
_cell.length_a   1.000
_cell.length_b   1.000
_cell.length_c   1.000
_cell.angle_alpha   90.00
_cell.angle_beta   90.00
_cell.angle_gamma   90.00
#
_symmetry.space_group_name_H-M   'P 1'
#
loop_
_entity.id
_entity.type
_entity.pdbx_description
1 polymer ?
#
loop_
_entity_poly.entity_id
_entity_poly.type
_entity_poly.pdbx_seq_one_letter_code
_entity_poly.pdbx_strand_id
1 'polypeptide(L)'
;MTEKKKPREAKVTFEGLVTEALPNGMFRVRLENDTIILGYISGKIRSSSIRILMGDRVKIEVSRYDSSKGRIIYRLPHKDSKRTEDSKDNEDLKDTKDSKD
;
A
#
# COMPACT_ATOMS: atom_id res chain seq x y z
N MET A 1 20.10 -36.17 2.73
CA MET A 1 19.88 -35.43 1.47
C MET A 1 19.12 -34.14 1.81
N THR A 2 19.82 -33.02 1.95
CA THR A 2 19.21 -31.72 2.26
C THR A 2 18.75 -31.05 0.97
N GLU A 3 17.44 -30.91 0.78
CA GLU A 3 16.84 -30.14 -0.31
C GLU A 3 17.34 -28.68 -0.25
N LYS A 4 18.20 -28.32 -1.21
CA LYS A 4 18.61 -26.95 -1.45
C LYS A 4 17.39 -26.15 -1.91
N LYS A 5 16.83 -25.32 -1.01
CA LYS A 5 15.89 -24.25 -1.36
C LYS A 5 16.53 -23.39 -2.45
N LYS A 6 16.04 -23.48 -3.69
CA LYS A 6 16.42 -22.54 -4.77
C LYS A 6 16.23 -21.10 -4.26
N PRO A 7 17.14 -20.16 -4.59
CA PRO A 7 16.93 -18.75 -4.30
C PRO A 7 15.62 -18.36 -4.97
N ARG A 8 14.63 -17.98 -4.16
CA ARG A 8 13.33 -17.55 -4.67
C ARG A 8 13.60 -16.28 -5.46
N GLU A 9 13.46 -16.36 -6.77
CA GLU A 9 13.60 -15.20 -7.66
C GLU A 9 12.85 -14.01 -7.05
N ALA A 10 13.54 -12.88 -6.95
CA ALA A 10 12.98 -11.67 -6.36
C ALA A 10 11.69 -11.30 -7.13
N LYS A 11 10.55 -11.42 -6.47
CA LYS A 11 9.26 -11.19 -7.09
C LYS A 11 8.99 -9.70 -7.10
N VAL A 12 8.63 -9.16 -8.26
CA VAL A 12 8.37 -7.72 -8.39
C VAL A 12 7.01 -7.41 -7.80
N THR A 13 6.98 -6.49 -6.85
CA THR A 13 5.74 -6.08 -6.17
C THR A 13 5.48 -4.61 -6.35
N PHE A 14 4.22 -4.25 -6.54
CA PHE A 14 3.71 -2.90 -6.69
C PHE A 14 2.59 -2.64 -5.69
N GLU A 15 2.34 -1.37 -5.40
CA GLU A 15 1.15 -0.94 -4.68
C GLU A 15 0.09 -0.43 -5.67
N GLY A 16 -1.17 -0.56 -5.27
CA GLY A 16 -2.28 -0.08 -6.07
C GLY A 16 -3.56 0.05 -5.26
N LEU A 17 -4.56 0.67 -5.87
CA LEU A 17 -5.89 0.86 -5.32
C LEU A 17 -6.89 -0.04 -6.04
N VAL A 18 -7.67 -0.78 -5.27
CA VAL A 18 -8.74 -1.63 -5.81
C VAL A 18 -9.84 -0.72 -6.35
N THR A 19 -10.07 -0.77 -7.65
CA THR A 19 -11.12 0.04 -8.29
C THR A 19 -12.45 -0.71 -8.30
N GLU A 20 -12.45 -2.01 -8.61
CA GLU A 20 -13.66 -2.80 -8.77
C GLU A 20 -13.46 -4.26 -8.32
N ALA A 21 -14.51 -4.86 -7.75
CA ALA A 21 -14.56 -6.28 -7.45
C ALA A 21 -15.38 -7.01 -8.53
N LEU A 22 -14.83 -8.08 -9.10
CA LEU A 22 -15.46 -8.86 -10.16
C LEU A 22 -16.15 -10.12 -9.60
N PRO A 23 -17.23 -10.61 -10.24
CA PRO A 23 -18.00 -11.77 -9.75
C PRO A 23 -17.21 -13.07 -9.62
N ASN A 24 -16.11 -13.22 -10.34
CA ASN A 24 -15.23 -14.38 -10.31
C ASN A 24 -14.21 -14.36 -9.16
N GLY A 25 -14.34 -13.42 -8.23
CA GLY A 25 -13.40 -13.26 -7.11
C GLY A 25 -12.05 -12.67 -7.51
N MET A 26 -11.99 -12.02 -8.68
CA MET A 26 -10.86 -11.17 -9.09
C MET A 26 -11.19 -9.70 -8.84
N PHE A 27 -10.16 -8.86 -8.86
CA PHE A 27 -10.26 -7.44 -8.57
C PHE A 27 -9.55 -6.66 -9.67
N ARG A 28 -10.13 -5.54 -10.09
CA ARG A 28 -9.41 -4.54 -10.88
C ARG A 28 -8.63 -3.66 -9.93
N VAL A 29 -7.34 -3.52 -10.17
CA VAL A 29 -6.45 -2.71 -9.34
C VAL A 29 -5.71 -1.74 -10.22
N ARG A 30 -5.85 -0.45 -9.90
CA ARG A 30 -5.10 0.63 -10.52
C ARG A 30 -3.77 0.75 -9.78
N LEU A 31 -2.68 0.49 -10.49
CA LEU A 31 -1.33 0.68 -9.99
C LEU A 31 -0.97 2.17 -9.96
N GLU A 32 0.13 2.51 -9.29
CA GLU A 32 0.64 3.90 -9.22
C GLU A 32 0.99 4.50 -10.59
N ASN A 33 1.27 3.67 -11.59
CA ASN A 33 1.54 4.07 -12.97
C ASN A 33 0.27 4.17 -13.84
N ASP A 34 -0.90 4.29 -13.21
CA ASP A 34 -2.23 4.36 -13.84
C ASP A 34 -2.65 3.15 -14.68
N THR A 35 -1.86 2.07 -14.66
CA THR A 35 -2.22 0.82 -15.33
C THR A 35 -3.24 0.05 -14.49
N ILE A 36 -4.31 -0.43 -15.14
CA ILE A 36 -5.29 -1.30 -14.50
C ILE A 36 -4.91 -2.75 -14.77
N ILE A 37 -4.74 -3.52 -13.70
CA ILE A 37 -4.42 -4.94 -13.77
C ILE A 37 -5.48 -5.78 -13.08
N LEU A 38 -5.51 -7.07 -13.45
CA LEU A 38 -6.40 -8.06 -12.87
C LEU A 38 -5.69 -8.80 -11.73
N GLY A 39 -6.18 -8.61 -10.51
CA GLY A 39 -5.64 -9.19 -9.29
C GLY A 39 -6.47 -10.36 -8.77
N TYR A 40 -5.83 -11.47 -8.41
CA TYR A 40 -6.47 -12.52 -7.60
C TYR A 40 -5.83 -12.59 -6.21
N ILE A 41 -6.59 -13.03 -5.22
CA ILE A 41 -6.12 -13.13 -3.83
C ILE A 41 -5.14 -14.29 -3.66
N SER A 42 -4.04 -14.05 -2.95
CA SER A 42 -3.14 -15.13 -2.55
C SER A 42 -3.81 -16.08 -1.55
N GLY A 43 -3.33 -17.33 -1.48
CA GLY A 43 -3.81 -18.29 -0.49
C GLY A 43 -3.64 -17.79 0.95
N LYS A 44 -2.61 -16.96 1.22
CA LYS A 44 -2.41 -16.34 2.53
C LYS A 44 -3.56 -15.39 2.89
N ILE A 45 -4.01 -14.55 1.95
CA ILE A 45 -5.17 -13.67 2.15
C ILE A 45 -6.44 -14.48 2.43
N ARG A 46 -6.67 -15.57 1.67
CA ARG A 46 -7.80 -16.49 1.91
C ARG A 46 -7.75 -17.11 3.30
N SER A 47 -6.59 -17.63 3.70
CA SER A 47 -6.41 -18.27 5.01
C SER A 47 -6.56 -17.29 6.17
N SER A 48 -6.09 -16.04 6.01
CA SER A 48 -6.25 -14.98 7.00
C SER A 48 -7.64 -14.33 7.02
N SER A 49 -8.58 -14.78 6.18
CA SER A 49 -9.94 -14.22 6.06
C SER A 49 -9.96 -12.70 5.82
N ILE A 50 -8.93 -12.16 5.16
CA ILE A 50 -8.84 -10.73 4.87
C ILE A 50 -9.78 -10.42 3.69
N ARG A 51 -10.80 -9.59 3.94
CA ARG A 51 -11.72 -9.11 2.91
C ARG A 51 -11.13 -7.90 2.20
N ILE A 52 -11.08 -7.98 0.88
CA ILE A 52 -10.70 -6.88 -0.01
C ILE A 52 -11.96 -6.26 -0.59
N LEU A 53 -12.08 -4.95 -0.49
CA LEU A 53 -13.19 -4.16 -1.01
C LEU A 53 -12.68 -3.09 -1.99
N MET A 54 -13.61 -2.48 -2.72
CA MET A 54 -13.30 -1.31 -3.55
C MET A 54 -12.79 -0.16 -2.67
N GLY A 55 -11.76 0.55 -3.14
CA GLY A 55 -11.08 1.62 -2.42
C GLY A 55 -9.93 1.15 -1.52
N ASP A 56 -9.75 -0.17 -1.31
CA ASP A 56 -8.64 -0.66 -0.51
C ASP A 56 -7.30 -0.47 -1.23
N ARG A 57 -6.29 -0.04 -0.47
CA ARG A 57 -4.90 -0.10 -0.90
C ARG A 57 -4.37 -1.52 -0.72
N VAL A 58 -3.77 -2.06 -1.76
CA VAL A 58 -3.26 -3.43 -1.77
C VAL A 58 -1.85 -3.47 -2.35
N LYS A 59 -1.09 -4.46 -1.90
CA LYS A 59 0.20 -4.82 -2.49
C LYS A 59 0.01 -6.02 -3.40
N ILE A 60 0.43 -5.87 -4.65
CA ILE A 60 0.32 -6.87 -5.70
C ILE A 60 1.70 -7.31 -6.15
N GLU A 61 1.85 -8.62 -6.27
CA GLU A 61 2.96 -9.23 -6.98
C GLU A 61 2.57 -9.46 -8.44
N VAL A 62 3.27 -8.84 -9.38
CA VAL A 62 2.98 -8.97 -10.81
C VAL A 62 3.71 -10.17 -11.38
N SER A 63 3.03 -10.91 -12.27
CA SER A 63 3.66 -12.03 -12.96
C SER A 63 4.79 -11.54 -13.85
N ARG A 64 5.93 -12.24 -13.87
CA ARG A 64 7.03 -11.93 -14.80
C ARG A 64 6.65 -12.16 -16.27
N TYR A 65 5.60 -12.95 -16.51
CA TYR A 65 5.17 -13.32 -17.85
C TYR A 65 4.02 -12.45 -18.39
N ASP A 66 3.27 -11.79 -17.50
CA ASP A 66 2.11 -10.98 -17.88
C ASP A 66 1.94 -9.84 -16.87
N SER A 67 2.25 -8.61 -17.31
CA SER A 67 2.10 -7.40 -16.52
C SER A 67 0.65 -6.99 -16.27
N SER A 68 -0.31 -7.60 -16.98
CA SER A 68 -1.75 -7.33 -16.84
C SER A 68 -2.39 -8.14 -15.72
N LYS A 69 -1.66 -9.12 -15.15
CA LYS A 69 -2.16 -10.01 -14.11
C LYS A 69 -1.24 -9.99 -12.89
N GLY A 70 -1.88 -9.97 -11.72
CA GLY A 70 -1.16 -9.91 -10.46
C GLY A 70 -1.81 -10.75 -9.37
N ARG A 71 -1.02 -11.01 -8.32
CA ARG A 71 -1.45 -11.68 -7.10
C ARG A 71 -1.45 -10.71 -5.94
N ILE A 72 -2.61 -10.50 -5.33
CA ILE A 72 -2.76 -9.68 -4.12
C ILE A 72 -2.17 -10.45 -2.93
N ILE A 73 -1.07 -9.91 -2.39
CA ILE A 73 -0.35 -10.53 -1.28
C ILE A 73 -0.69 -9.92 0.07
N TYR A 74 -1.11 -8.64 0.09
CA TYR A 74 -1.37 -7.90 1.32
C TYR A 74 -2.36 -6.76 1.10
N ARG A 75 -3.18 -6.45 2.12
CA ARG A 75 -4.00 -5.24 2.19
C ARG A 75 -3.30 -4.25 3.11
N LEU A 76 -3.05 -3.03 2.63
CA LEU A 76 -2.37 -1.99 3.38
C LEU A 76 -3.36 -1.27 4.30
N PRO A 77 -2.93 -0.86 5.51
CA PRO A 77 -3.75 -0.03 6.39
C PRO A 77 -3.99 1.34 5.75
N HIS A 78 -5.16 1.91 6.01
CA HIS A 78 -5.45 3.29 5.64
C HIS A 78 -4.58 4.20 6.51
N LYS A 79 -3.72 5.02 5.88
CA LYS A 79 -2.99 6.07 6.62
C LYS A 79 -4.02 7.16 6.95
N ASP A 80 -4.65 7.05 8.10
CA ASP A 80 -5.53 8.11 8.59
C ASP A 80 -4.68 9.36 8.80
N SER A 81 -4.98 10.41 8.03
CA SER A 81 -4.24 11.68 7.97
C SER A 81 -4.35 12.54 9.24
N LYS A 82 -4.67 11.98 10.41
CA LYS A 82 -5.12 12.74 11.59
C LYS A 82 -4.08 12.89 12.73
N ARG A 83 -2.78 13.02 12.48
CA ARG A 83 -1.80 13.26 13.57
C ARG A 83 -0.63 14.18 13.26
N THR A 84 -0.82 15.22 12.45
CA THR A 84 0.24 16.24 12.28
C THR A 84 -0.36 17.62 12.11
N GLU A 85 -0.87 18.25 13.17
CA GLU A 85 -1.17 19.70 13.14
C GLU A 85 -1.38 20.38 14.52
N ASP A 86 -0.84 19.85 15.63
CA ASP A 86 -1.02 20.46 16.97
C ASP A 86 0.32 20.88 17.65
N SER A 87 1.29 21.43 16.92
CA SER A 87 2.52 21.94 17.58
C SER A 87 3.26 23.01 16.77
N LYS A 88 2.62 24.15 16.54
CA LYS A 88 3.30 25.45 16.34
C LYS A 88 2.46 26.53 17.02
N ASP A 89 3.15 27.51 17.59
CA ASP A 89 2.65 28.72 18.25
C ASP A 89 2.64 28.64 19.78
N ASN A 90 3.83 28.78 20.36
CA ASN A 90 4.12 29.69 21.48
C ASN A 90 5.66 29.82 21.56
N GLU A 91 6.24 30.55 20.60
CA GLU A 91 7.52 31.22 20.86
C GLU A 91 7.18 32.57 21.49
N ASP A 92 7.19 32.57 22.83
CA ASP A 92 7.10 33.76 23.65
C ASP A 92 8.17 34.78 23.24
N LEU A 93 7.67 35.96 22.87
CA LEU A 93 8.32 37.27 22.83
C LEU A 93 9.70 37.31 23.51
N LYS A 94 10.76 37.18 22.70
CA LYS A 94 12.06 37.74 23.01
C LYS A 94 12.34 38.93 22.11
N ASP A 95 12.82 39.98 22.76
CA ASP A 95 13.52 41.14 22.21
C ASP A 95 12.67 42.30 21.69
N THR A 96 12.42 43.28 22.56
CA THR A 96 12.92 44.64 22.27
C THR A 96 13.72 45.15 23.47
N LYS A 97 15.03 44.99 23.28
CA LYS A 97 16.15 45.64 23.94
C LYS A 97 16.00 47.17 24.02
N ASP A 98 16.63 47.72 25.05
CA ASP A 98 17.33 49.01 25.11
C ASP A 98 16.51 50.30 24.90
N SER A 99 16.47 51.16 25.93
CA SER A 99 17.26 52.42 25.98
C SER A 99 16.59 53.53 26.82
N LYS A 100 17.35 54.08 27.77
CA LYS A 100 17.46 55.49 28.22
C LYS A 100 16.19 56.35 28.30
N ASP A 101 15.87 56.88 29.48
CA ASP A 101 16.44 58.10 30.09
C ASP A 101 16.25 58.05 31.62
#